data_AF-A0A061QXC6-F1
#
_entry.id   AF-A0A061QXC6-F1
#
_cell.length_a   1.000
_cell.length_b   1.000
_cell.length_c   1.000
_cell.angle_alpha   90.00
_cell.angle_beta   90.00
_cell.angle_gamma   90.00
#
_symmetry.space_group_name_H-M   'P 1'
#
loop_
_entity.id
_entity.type
_entity.pdbx_description
1 polymer ?
#
loop_
_entity_poly.entity_id
_entity_poly.type
_entity_poly.pdbx_seq_one_letter_code
_entity_poly.pdbx_strand_id
1 'polypeptide(L)'
;LNCSVVVGMHPDQATEPLVDLALALGKPFAVVPCCVHGRSFPGRKTACGKPVVSYEDFIEYLLSKSPDCRSAELPFEGRNKVVFRQS
;
A
#
# COMPACT_ATOMS: atom_id res chain seq x y z
N LEU A 1 8.49 8.90 -17.12
CA LEU A 1 9.09 7.77 -16.38
C LEU A 1 9.09 6.54 -17.27
N ASN A 2 10.26 6.05 -17.70
CA ASN A 2 10.38 4.85 -18.53
C ASN A 2 10.66 3.60 -17.66
N CYS A 3 9.76 3.32 -16.72
CA CYS A 3 9.85 2.18 -15.81
C CYS A 3 8.73 1.16 -16.10
N SER A 4 9.05 -0.12 -15.89
CA SER A 4 8.10 -1.24 -16.10
C SER A 4 7.23 -1.50 -14.87
N VAL A 5 7.74 -1.22 -13.67
CA VAL A 5 7.07 -1.49 -12.38
C VAL A 5 7.60 -0.54 -11.31
N VAL A 6 6.78 -0.21 -10.31
CA VAL A 6 7.19 0.53 -9.11
C VAL A 6 7.22 -0.43 -7.92
N VAL A 7 8.35 -0.52 -7.21
CA VAL A 7 8.51 -1.45 -6.08
C VAL A 7 8.99 -0.71 -4.84
N GLY A 8 8.47 -1.06 -3.67
CA GLY A 8 8.92 -0.53 -2.39
C GLY A 8 8.90 -1.60 -1.30
N MET A 9 10.01 -1.78 -0.60
CA MET A 9 10.09 -2.68 0.55
C MET A 9 10.22 -1.84 1.82
N HIS A 10 9.18 -1.85 2.65
CA HIS A 10 9.07 -1.04 3.86
C HIS A 10 9.33 0.47 3.63
N PRO A 11 8.70 1.13 2.63
CA PRO A 11 9.02 2.51 2.30
C PRO A 11 8.42 3.55 3.27
N ASP A 12 8.12 3.16 4.51
CA ASP A 12 7.58 4.00 5.58
C ASP A 12 6.44 4.95 5.10
N GLN A 13 6.63 6.26 5.26
CA GLN A 13 5.68 7.31 4.89
C GLN A 13 5.42 7.40 3.38
N ALA A 14 6.31 6.84 2.55
CA ALA A 14 6.18 6.83 1.10
C ALA A 14 5.36 5.64 0.56
N THR A 15 4.86 4.75 1.43
CA THR A 15 4.03 3.59 1.03
C THR A 15 2.82 4.00 0.19
N GLU A 16 1.98 4.89 0.72
CA GLU A 16 0.78 5.34 -0.01
C GLU A 16 1.13 6.18 -1.24
N PRO A 17 2.03 7.20 -1.16
CA PRO A 17 2.47 7.93 -2.35
C PRO A 17 2.99 7.06 -3.49
N LEU A 18 3.67 5.95 -3.17
CA LEU A 18 4.14 4.97 -4.16
C LEU A 18 2.97 4.30 -4.88
N VAL A 19 1.96 3.83 -4.13
CA VAL A 19 0.74 3.25 -4.70
C VAL A 19 0.01 4.28 -5.55
N ASP A 20 -0.21 5.48 -5.04
CA ASP A 20 -0.94 6.54 -5.75
C ASP A 20 -0.22 6.93 -7.04
N LEU A 21 1.11 7.04 -7.03
CA LEU A 21 1.91 7.30 -8.22
C LEU A 21 1.77 6.18 -9.25
N ALA A 22 1.88 4.91 -8.84
CA ALA A 22 1.77 3.78 -9.75
C ALA A 22 0.38 3.69 -10.38
N LEU A 23 -0.67 3.90 -9.59
CA LEU A 23 -2.06 3.95 -10.08
C LEU A 23 -2.25 5.10 -11.08
N ALA A 24 -1.77 6.30 -10.75
CA ALA A 24 -1.87 7.48 -11.62
C ALA A 24 -1.12 7.32 -12.94
N LEU A 25 0.03 6.62 -12.94
CA LEU A 25 0.81 6.32 -14.13
C LEU A 25 0.33 5.07 -14.89
N GLY A 26 -0.69 4.37 -14.40
CA GLY A 26 -1.15 3.12 -14.99
C GLY A 26 -0.11 2.00 -14.92
N LYS A 27 0.83 2.05 -13.98
CA LYS A 27 1.94 1.09 -13.88
C LYS A 27 1.65 -0.01 -12.86
N PRO A 28 2.13 -1.24 -13.09
CA PRO A 28 2.21 -2.25 -12.05
C PRO A 28 2.98 -1.76 -10.83
N PHE A 29 2.64 -2.27 -9.65
CA PHE A 29 3.43 -2.05 -8.45
C PHE A 29 3.41 -3.24 -7.51
N ALA A 30 4.39 -3.27 -6.60
CA ALA A 30 4.41 -4.13 -5.43
C ALA A 30 5.01 -3.37 -4.24
N VAL A 31 4.30 -3.33 -3.11
CA VAL A 31 4.76 -2.61 -1.91
C VAL A 31 4.57 -3.46 -0.67
N VAL A 32 5.59 -3.51 0.19
CA VAL A 32 5.52 -4.13 1.52
C VAL A 32 5.39 -3.03 2.58
N PRO A 33 4.19 -2.74 3.09
CA PRO A 33 4.02 -1.79 4.18
C PRO A 33 4.60 -2.32 5.51
N CYS A 34 5.08 -1.40 6.35
CA CYS A 34 5.57 -1.68 7.70
C CYS A 34 4.72 -0.96 8.76
N CYS A 35 4.74 0.36 8.73
CA CYS A 35 4.18 1.25 9.75
C CYS A 35 3.05 2.11 9.16
N VAL A 36 1.96 2.21 9.92
CA VAL A 36 0.75 2.93 9.51
C VAL A 36 0.96 4.44 9.47
N HIS A 37 1.84 4.97 10.33
CA HIS A 37 2.07 6.40 10.48
C HIS A 37 0.76 7.21 10.70
N GLY A 38 -0.20 6.67 11.44
CA GLY A 38 -1.56 7.26 11.58
C GLY A 38 -1.58 8.71 12.07
N ARG A 39 -0.58 9.12 12.88
CA ARG A 39 -0.43 10.53 13.31
C ARG A 39 0.00 11.46 12.17
N SER A 40 0.83 10.97 11.25
CA SER A 40 1.27 11.73 10.07
C SER A 40 0.19 11.78 8.98
N PHE A 41 -0.74 10.80 8.98
CA PHE A 41 -1.80 10.69 7.99
C PHE A 41 -3.20 10.55 8.64
N PRO A 42 -3.65 11.56 9.42
CA PRO A 42 -4.90 11.49 10.16
C PRO A 42 -6.15 11.48 9.26
N GLY A 43 -5.99 11.84 7.99
CA GLY A 43 -7.08 11.83 6.99
C GLY A 43 -7.40 10.45 6.40
N ARG A 44 -6.56 9.42 6.64
CA ARG A 44 -6.81 8.07 6.13
C ARG A 44 -8.02 7.45 6.82
N LYS A 45 -8.95 6.92 6.02
CA LYS A 45 -10.16 6.27 6.50
C LYS A 45 -10.35 4.90 5.86
N THR A 46 -10.80 3.93 6.63
CA THR A 46 -11.27 2.63 6.13
C THR A 46 -12.56 2.81 5.34
N ALA A 47 -13.02 1.76 4.65
CA ALA A 47 -14.27 1.77 3.89
C ALA A 47 -15.50 2.17 4.74
N CYS A 48 -15.48 1.85 6.04
CA CYS A 48 -16.54 2.23 6.99
C CYS A 48 -16.35 3.64 7.59
N GLY A 49 -15.39 4.42 7.12
CA GLY A 49 -15.13 5.79 7.59
C GLY A 49 -14.32 5.91 8.88
N LYS A 50 -13.79 4.81 9.43
CA LYS A 50 -12.97 4.81 10.65
C LYS A 50 -11.53 5.23 10.36
N PRO A 51 -10.81 5.87 11.30
CA PRO A 51 -9.39 6.18 11.12
C PRO A 51 -8.55 4.92 10.90
N VAL A 52 -7.58 4.99 10.00
CA VAL A 52 -6.62 3.90 9.75
C VAL A 52 -5.53 3.95 10.81
N VAL A 53 -5.59 3.06 11.82
CA VAL A 53 -4.68 3.07 12.97
C VAL A 53 -3.97 1.74 13.20
N SER A 54 -4.51 0.63 12.70
CA SER A 54 -3.85 -0.67 12.72
C SER A 54 -3.18 -1.01 11.39
N TYR A 55 -2.29 -2.01 11.42
CA TYR A 55 -1.64 -2.48 10.21
C TYR A 55 -2.64 -3.09 9.23
N GLU A 56 -3.62 -3.82 9.77
CA GLU A 56 -4.69 -4.46 9.03
C GLU A 56 -5.56 -3.40 8.33
N ASP A 57 -5.95 -2.32 9.04
CA ASP A 57 -6.64 -1.19 8.44
C ASP A 57 -5.84 -0.58 7.28
N PHE A 58 -4.51 -0.52 7.43
CA PHE A 58 -3.65 0.08 6.41
C PHE A 58 -3.54 -0.80 5.16
N ILE A 59 -3.49 -2.12 5.33
CA ILE A 59 -3.57 -3.07 4.21
C ILE A 59 -4.92 -2.92 3.51
N GLU A 60 -6.03 -2.95 4.24
CA GLU A 60 -7.37 -2.79 3.67
C GLU A 60 -7.54 -1.45 2.94
N TYR A 61 -7.01 -0.38 3.54
CA TYR A 61 -6.97 0.93 2.92
C TYR A 61 -6.24 0.93 1.58
N LEU A 62 -5.05 0.34 1.50
CA LEU A 62 -4.28 0.25 0.25
C LEU A 62 -4.97 -0.64 -0.79
N LEU A 63 -5.61 -1.73 -0.37
CA LEU A 63 -6.41 -2.59 -1.25
C LEU A 63 -7.63 -1.84 -1.79
N SER A 64 -8.24 -0.94 -1.01
CA SER A 64 -9.41 -0.17 -1.46
C SER A 64 -9.11 0.87 -2.54
N LYS A 65 -7.83 1.20 -2.78
CA LYS A 65 -7.41 2.23 -3.76
C LYS A 65 -7.71 1.83 -5.21
N SER A 66 -7.85 0.54 -5.51
CA SER A 66 -8.18 0.02 -6.85
C SER A 66 -8.77 -1.38 -6.75
N PRO A 67 -9.81 -1.76 -7.53
CA PRO A 67 -10.39 -3.11 -7.51
C PRO A 67 -9.37 -4.20 -7.89
N ASP A 68 -8.34 -3.84 -8.66
CA ASP A 68 -7.28 -4.74 -9.10
C ASP A 68 -6.13 -4.92 -8.09
N CYS A 69 -6.15 -4.19 -6.97
CA CYS A 69 -5.16 -4.37 -5.91
C CYS A 69 -5.36 -5.73 -5.23
N ARG A 70 -4.25 -6.44 -5.00
CA ARG A 70 -4.21 -7.75 -4.35
C ARG A 70 -3.16 -7.74 -3.25
N SER A 71 -3.24 -8.71 -2.34
CA SER A 71 -2.21 -8.93 -1.33
C SER A 71 -1.72 -10.37 -1.30
N ALA A 72 -0.46 -10.57 -0.95
CA ALA A 72 0.13 -11.88 -0.70
C ALA A 72 1.10 -11.81 0.49
N GLU A 73 1.47 -12.97 1.04
CA GLU A 73 2.50 -13.07 2.08
C GLU A 73 3.81 -13.56 1.45
N LEU A 74 4.90 -12.92 1.82
CA LEU A 74 6.24 -13.25 1.36
C LEU A 74 6.95 -14.17 2.38
N PRO A 75 7.86 -15.07 1.95
CA PRO A 75 8.48 -16.06 2.82
C PRO A 75 9.64 -15.47 3.65
N PHE A 76 9.34 -14.46 4.48
CA PHE A 76 10.27 -13.89 5.45
C PHE A 76 9.53 -13.41 6.71
N GLU A 77 10.28 -13.22 7.80
CA GLU A 77 9.72 -12.87 9.11
C GLU A 77 9.35 -11.38 9.26
N GLY A 78 8.43 -11.09 10.17
CA GLY A 78 7.99 -9.72 10.46
C GLY A 78 6.87 -9.24 9.53
N ARG A 79 6.91 -7.97 9.11
CA ARG A 79 5.90 -7.40 8.20
C ARG A 79 6.19 -7.86 6.78
N ASN A 80 5.52 -8.95 6.38
CA ASN A 80 5.79 -9.69 5.14
C ASN A 80 4.64 -9.65 4.12
N LYS A 81 3.57 -8.90 4.39
CA LYS A 81 2.44 -8.78 3.46
C LYS A 81 2.78 -7.77 2.38
N VAL A 82 2.73 -8.18 1.12
CA VAL A 82 2.87 -7.31 -0.05
C VAL A 82 1.49 -6.94 -0.57
N VAL A 83 1.29 -5.67 -0.92
CA VAL A 83 0.15 -5.17 -1.71
C VAL A 83 0.65 -4.88 -3.12
N PHE A 84 -0.04 -5.37 -4.14
CA PHE A 84 0.41 -5.28 -5.52
C PHE A 84 -0.74 -5.14 -6.50
N ARG A 85 -0.44 -4.62 -7.69
CA ARG A 85 -1.33 -4.59 -8.86
C ARG A 85 -0.55 -5.01 -10.10
N GLN A 86 -1.09 -5.94 -10.87
CA GLN A 86 -0.60 -6.30 -12.20
C GLN A 86 -1.45 -5.56 -13.24
N SER A 87 -0.83 -5.00 -14.28
CA SER A 87 -1.50 -4.33 -15.40
C SER A 87 -1.93 -5.32 -16.47
#